data_AF-A0A820BZR2-F1
#
_entry.id   AF-A0A820BZR2-F1
#
_cell.length_a   1.000
_cell.length_b   1.000
_cell.length_c   1.000
_cell.angle_alpha   90.00
_cell.angle_beta   90.00
_cell.angle_gamma   90.00
#
_symmetry.space_group_name_H-M   'P 1'
#
loop_
_entity.id
_entity.type
_entity.pdbx_description
1 polymer ?
#
loop_
_entity_poly.entity_id
_entity_poly.type
_entity_poly.pdbx_seq_one_letter_code
_entity_poly.pdbx_strand_id
1 'polypeptide(L)'
;MDAHIHKLLGLTMMCSMISALGECFNPNNFWLIITRSFFALTQGTWFIQAAYVLWPQTNNPLFIWDPQSHRSLSLLTMSYAYHLAGNAFLLIISYLLVYMSTSSRRKLVHYEIDDDEIMSDYKLISNVNDEDNCI
;
A
#
# COMPACT_ATOMS: atom_id res chain seq x y z
N MET A 1 -11.40 -28.81 -7.38
CA MET A 1 -10.44 -27.82 -6.87
C MET A 1 -10.47 -26.58 -7.75
N ASP A 2 -10.34 -26.79 -9.05
CA ASP A 2 -10.25 -25.74 -10.07
C ASP A 2 -11.47 -24.83 -10.11
N ALA A 3 -12.69 -25.37 -9.95
CA ALA A 3 -13.91 -24.55 -9.97
C ALA A 3 -13.99 -23.55 -8.80
N HIS A 4 -13.50 -23.90 -7.61
CA HIS A 4 -13.49 -22.97 -6.47
C HIS A 4 -12.43 -21.89 -6.64
N ILE A 5 -11.24 -22.27 -7.10
CA ILE A 5 -10.14 -21.34 -7.40
C ILE A 5 -10.57 -20.37 -8.51
N HIS A 6 -11.18 -20.86 -9.59
CA HIS A 6 -11.69 -20.02 -10.69
C HIS A 6 -12.82 -19.09 -10.25
N LYS A 7 -13.71 -19.53 -9.34
CA LYS A 7 -14.77 -18.66 -8.79
C LYS A 7 -14.20 -17.51 -7.96
N LEU A 8 -13.24 -17.80 -7.08
CA LEU A 8 -12.55 -16.77 -6.27
C LEU A 8 -11.79 -15.78 -7.17
N LEU A 9 -11.12 -16.31 -8.17
CA LEU A 9 -10.33 -15.53 -9.12
C LEU A 9 -11.22 -14.66 -10.01
N GLY A 10 -12.32 -15.22 -10.52
CA GLY A 10 -13.34 -14.48 -11.25
C GLY A 10 -13.95 -13.37 -10.40
N LEU A 11 -14.24 -13.62 -9.13
CA LEU A 11 -14.76 -12.59 -8.21
C LEU A 11 -13.78 -11.43 -8.05
N THR A 12 -12.48 -11.69 -7.81
CA THR A 12 -11.46 -10.64 -7.71
C THR A 12 -11.34 -9.82 -8.98
N MET A 13 -11.39 -10.47 -10.14
CA MET A 13 -11.26 -9.82 -11.43
C MET A 13 -12.47 -8.92 -11.73
N MET A 14 -13.68 -9.39 -11.41
CA MET A 14 -14.90 -8.58 -11.55
C MET A 14 -14.87 -7.36 -10.63
N CYS A 15 -14.49 -7.52 -9.35
CA CYS A 15 -14.34 -6.40 -8.43
C CYS A 15 -13.27 -5.39 -8.87
N SER A 16 -12.13 -5.88 -9.38
CA SER A 16 -11.08 -5.03 -9.95
C SER A 16 -11.59 -4.24 -11.17
N MET A 17 -12.35 -4.90 -12.05
CA MET A 17 -12.91 -4.28 -13.25
C MET A 17 -13.97 -3.22 -12.89
N ILE A 18 -14.85 -3.50 -11.93
CA ILE A 18 -15.82 -2.53 -11.40
C ILE A 18 -15.11 -1.33 -10.78
N SER A 19 -14.02 -1.55 -10.05
CA SER A 19 -13.24 -0.47 -9.44
C SER A 19 -12.57 0.42 -10.50
N ALA A 20 -12.03 -0.20 -11.56
CA ALA A 20 -11.45 0.53 -12.70
C ALA A 20 -12.51 1.34 -13.47
N LEU A 21 -13.70 0.77 -13.70
CA LEU A 21 -14.82 1.50 -14.30
C LEU A 21 -15.28 2.66 -13.41
N GLY A 22 -15.33 2.45 -12.08
CA GLY A 22 -15.63 3.50 -11.12
C GLY A 22 -14.64 4.67 -11.20
N GLU A 23 -13.35 4.38 -11.32
CA GLU A 23 -12.30 5.38 -11.54
C GLU A 23 -12.51 6.15 -12.84
N CYS A 24 -12.90 5.48 -13.94
CA CYS A 24 -13.23 6.15 -15.20
C CYS A 24 -14.38 7.16 -15.07
N PHE A 25 -15.37 6.89 -14.22
CA PHE A 25 -16.47 7.83 -13.98
C PHE A 25 -16.07 8.99 -13.06
N ASN A 26 -15.21 8.75 -12.06
CA ASN A 26 -14.79 9.76 -11.10
C ASN A 26 -13.28 9.69 -10.78
N PRO A 27 -12.42 10.19 -11.69
CA PRO A 27 -10.96 10.00 -11.59
C PRO A 27 -10.32 10.73 -10.40
N ASN A 28 -10.98 11.73 -9.82
CA ASN A 28 -10.45 12.50 -8.69
C ASN A 28 -10.68 11.84 -7.32
N ASN A 29 -11.38 10.71 -7.26
CA ASN A 29 -11.65 10.02 -6.00
C ASN A 29 -10.47 9.13 -5.58
N PHE A 30 -9.69 9.60 -4.62
CA PHE A 30 -8.56 8.87 -4.02
C PHE A 30 -8.92 7.44 -3.58
N TRP A 31 -10.11 7.25 -3.01
CA TRP A 31 -10.59 5.94 -2.55
C TRP A 31 -10.72 4.91 -3.67
N LEU A 32 -11.07 5.33 -4.88
CA LEU A 32 -11.20 4.42 -6.03
C LEU A 32 -9.83 3.92 -6.50
N ILE A 33 -8.83 4.79 -6.48
CA ILE A 33 -7.44 4.45 -6.84
C ILE A 33 -6.87 3.44 -5.84
N ILE A 34 -7.09 3.64 -4.54
CA ILE A 34 -6.68 2.69 -3.50
C ILE A 34 -7.38 1.35 -3.72
N THR A 35 -8.69 1.37 -3.92
CA THR A 35 -9.50 0.16 -4.08
C THR A 35 -9.08 -0.65 -5.30
N ARG A 36 -8.81 0.01 -6.43
CA ARG A 36 -8.26 -0.64 -7.63
C ARG A 36 -6.89 -1.25 -7.36
N SER A 37 -5.99 -0.51 -6.72
CA SER A 37 -4.64 -0.99 -6.38
C SER A 37 -4.70 -2.19 -5.44
N PHE A 38 -5.63 -2.18 -4.47
CA PHE A 38 -5.88 -3.28 -3.55
C PHE A 38 -6.35 -4.55 -4.26
N PHE A 39 -7.34 -4.44 -5.15
CA PHE A 39 -7.84 -5.59 -5.89
C PHE A 39 -6.81 -6.13 -6.89
N ALA A 40 -6.01 -5.26 -7.52
CA ALA A 40 -4.92 -5.67 -8.40
C ALA A 40 -3.82 -6.44 -7.64
N LEU A 41 -3.40 -5.95 -6.47
CA LEU A 41 -2.45 -6.65 -5.60
C LEU A 41 -2.99 -8.00 -5.15
N THR A 42 -4.26 -8.03 -4.73
CA THR A 42 -4.93 -9.26 -4.29
C THR A 42 -5.04 -10.29 -5.40
N GLN A 43 -5.38 -9.85 -6.62
CA GLN A 43 -5.40 -10.70 -7.80
C GLN A 43 -4.00 -11.28 -8.06
N GLY A 44 -2.94 -10.45 -8.11
CA GLY A 44 -1.57 -10.93 -8.32
C GLY A 44 -1.08 -11.93 -7.25
N THR A 45 -1.26 -11.60 -5.96
CA THR A 45 -0.84 -12.48 -4.86
C THR A 45 -1.62 -13.79 -4.86
N TRP A 46 -2.90 -13.75 -5.20
CA TRP A 46 -3.75 -14.94 -5.30
C TRP A 46 -3.34 -15.83 -6.46
N PHE A 47 -2.99 -15.27 -7.62
CA PHE A 47 -2.53 -16.04 -8.78
C PHE A 47 -1.29 -16.88 -8.45
N ILE A 48 -0.35 -16.31 -7.69
CA ILE A 48 0.85 -17.04 -7.25
C ILE A 48 0.46 -18.19 -6.32
N GLN A 49 -0.41 -17.94 -5.34
CA GLN A 49 -0.88 -18.97 -4.40
C GLN A 49 -1.67 -20.08 -5.13
N ALA A 50 -2.54 -19.71 -6.06
CA ALA A 50 -3.32 -20.63 -6.87
C ALA A 50 -2.41 -21.49 -7.76
N ALA A 51 -1.33 -20.92 -8.32
CA ALA A 51 -0.33 -21.65 -9.08
C ALA A 51 0.37 -22.71 -8.22
N TYR A 52 0.74 -22.39 -6.98
CA TYR A 52 1.30 -23.38 -6.05
C TYR A 52 0.33 -24.52 -5.70
N VAL A 53 -0.97 -24.21 -5.62
CA VAL A 53 -2.01 -25.22 -5.36
C VAL A 53 -2.21 -26.14 -6.58
N LEU A 54 -2.15 -25.60 -7.80
CA LEU A 54 -2.32 -26.34 -9.05
C LEU A 54 -1.07 -27.13 -9.46
N TRP A 55 0.12 -26.60 -9.17
CA TRP A 55 1.42 -27.22 -9.46
C TRP A 55 2.19 -27.54 -8.17
N PRO A 56 1.76 -28.56 -7.40
CA PRO A 56 2.51 -29.00 -6.24
C PRO A 56 3.88 -29.54 -6.70
N GLN A 57 4.96 -28.87 -6.29
CA GLN A 57 6.35 -29.29 -6.57
C GLN A 57 6.79 -30.51 -5.75
N THR A 58 5.90 -31.08 -4.92
CA THR A 58 6.22 -32.17 -4.00
C THR A 58 5.32 -33.38 -4.24
N ASN A 59 5.91 -34.58 -4.22
CA ASN A 59 5.18 -35.86 -4.30
C ASN A 59 4.66 -36.33 -2.93
N ASN A 60 4.72 -35.47 -1.90
CA ASN A 60 4.27 -35.84 -0.56
C ASN A 60 2.73 -35.92 -0.48
N PRO A 61 2.16 -37.04 0.00
CA PRO A 61 0.72 -37.21 0.14
C PRO A 61 0.08 -36.26 1.17
N LEU A 62 0.87 -35.65 2.05
CA LEU A 62 0.43 -34.60 2.97
C LEU A 62 0.14 -33.25 2.28
N PHE A 63 0.70 -33.03 1.09
CA PHE A 63 0.51 -31.82 0.28
C PHE A 63 -0.42 -32.05 -0.92
N ILE A 64 -0.99 -33.25 -1.04
CA ILE A 64 -2.05 -33.52 -2.00
C ILE A 64 -3.34 -32.85 -1.51
N TRP A 65 -3.78 -31.86 -2.29
CA TRP A 65 -5.02 -31.13 -2.02
C TRP A 65 -6.20 -31.99 -2.46
N ASP A 66 -6.99 -32.50 -1.51
CA ASP A 66 -8.24 -33.20 -1.81
C ASP A 66 -9.41 -32.20 -1.86
N PRO A 67 -10.01 -31.96 -3.05
CA PRO A 67 -11.12 -31.03 -3.20
C PRO A 67 -12.44 -31.49 -2.57
N GLN A 68 -12.58 -32.76 -2.20
CA GLN A 68 -13.75 -33.26 -1.46
C GLN A 68 -13.59 -33.09 0.06
N SER A 69 -12.37 -32.81 0.54
CA SER A 69 -12.14 -32.57 1.95
C SER A 69 -12.54 -31.15 2.35
N HIS A 70 -13.42 -31.03 3.34
CA HIS A 70 -13.84 -29.74 3.90
C HIS A 70 -12.63 -28.92 4.43
N ARG A 71 -11.57 -29.62 4.87
CA ARG A 71 -10.33 -29.03 5.39
C ARG A 71 -9.57 -28.25 4.31
N SER A 72 -9.39 -28.82 3.12
CA SER A 72 -8.66 -28.14 2.04
C SER A 72 -9.39 -26.89 1.58
N LEU A 73 -10.73 -26.93 1.51
CA LEU A 73 -11.53 -25.77 1.13
C LEU A 73 -11.50 -24.66 2.19
N SER A 74 -11.58 -25.00 3.49
CA SER A 74 -11.52 -24.01 4.56
C SER A 74 -10.13 -23.36 4.69
N LEU A 75 -9.06 -24.12 4.47
CA LEU A 75 -7.70 -23.57 4.42
C LEU A 75 -7.51 -22.62 3.23
N LEU A 76 -8.10 -22.96 2.08
CA LEU A 76 -8.04 -22.13 0.88
C LEU A 76 -8.74 -20.78 1.07
N THR A 77 -9.94 -20.77 1.66
CA THR A 77 -10.69 -19.53 1.91
C THR A 77 -10.05 -18.69 3.01
N MET A 78 -9.50 -19.31 4.06
CA MET A 78 -8.73 -18.61 5.09
C MET A 78 -7.44 -17.99 4.53
N SER A 79 -6.69 -18.73 3.70
CA SER A 79 -5.51 -18.20 3.01
C SER A 79 -5.87 -16.98 2.15
N TYR A 80 -6.97 -17.05 1.40
CA TYR A 80 -7.47 -15.92 0.62
C TYR A 80 -7.81 -14.71 1.51
N ALA A 81 -8.43 -14.92 2.67
CA ALA A 81 -8.70 -13.85 3.63
C ALA A 81 -7.42 -13.22 4.20
N TYR A 82 -6.37 -14.00 4.43
CA TYR A 82 -5.05 -13.47 4.83
C TYR A 82 -4.42 -12.60 3.75
N HIS A 83 -4.55 -12.95 2.48
CA HIS A 83 -4.10 -12.08 1.38
C HIS A 83 -4.86 -10.74 1.38
N LEU A 84 -6.18 -10.79 1.59
CA LEU A 84 -7.01 -9.59 1.69
C LEU A 84 -6.54 -8.67 2.84
N ALA A 85 -6.36 -9.23 4.03
CA ALA A 85 -5.89 -8.48 5.20
C ALA A 85 -4.46 -7.97 5.03
N GLY A 86 -3.54 -8.80 4.52
CA GLY A 86 -2.14 -8.46 4.30
C GLY A 86 -1.96 -7.35 3.26
N ASN A 87 -2.68 -7.41 2.15
CA ASN A 87 -2.64 -6.35 1.13
C ASN A 87 -3.24 -5.04 1.63
N ALA A 88 -4.27 -5.09 2.48
CA ALA A 88 -4.85 -3.90 3.09
C ALA A 88 -3.85 -3.25 4.06
N PHE A 89 -3.20 -4.06 4.89
CA PHE A 89 -2.15 -3.60 5.79
C PHE A 89 -0.96 -2.99 5.02
N LEU A 90 -0.52 -3.63 3.94
CA LEU A 90 0.55 -3.11 3.07
C LEU A 90 0.19 -1.72 2.50
N LEU A 91 -1.05 -1.54 2.05
CA LEU A 91 -1.52 -0.24 1.57
C LEU A 91 -1.55 0.81 2.68
N ILE A 92 -2.01 0.48 3.88
CA ILE A 92 -1.99 1.38 5.03
C ILE A 92 -0.55 1.82 5.35
N ILE A 93 0.40 0.87 5.40
CA ILE A 93 1.81 1.19 5.61
C ILE A 93 2.33 2.11 4.50
N SER A 94 2.03 1.80 3.23
CA SER A 94 2.49 2.63 2.11
C SER A 94 1.96 4.07 2.21
N TYR A 95 0.70 4.23 2.61
CA TYR A 95 0.10 5.54 2.84
C TYR A 95 0.77 6.28 4.00
N LEU A 96 0.99 5.59 5.12
CA LEU A 96 1.67 6.16 6.28
C LEU A 96 3.11 6.57 5.94
N LEU A 97 3.85 5.74 5.19
CA LEU A 97 5.21 6.04 4.75
C LEU A 97 5.25 7.29 3.87
N VAL A 98 4.33 7.42 2.91
CA VAL A 98 4.23 8.61 2.05
C VAL A 98 3.85 9.84 2.86
N TYR A 99 2.88 9.71 3.77
CA TYR A 99 2.43 10.80 4.64
C TYR A 99 3.56 11.27 5.55
N MET A 100 4.27 10.34 6.20
CA MET A 100 5.43 10.63 7.04
C MET A 100 6.55 11.27 6.23
N SER A 101 6.90 10.72 5.07
CA SER A 101 7.97 11.27 4.20
C SER A 101 7.64 12.70 3.76
N THR A 102 6.39 12.98 3.40
CA THR A 102 5.95 14.32 2.99
C THR A 102 5.92 15.28 4.19
N SER A 103 5.44 14.81 5.34
CA SER A 103 5.39 15.61 6.57
C SER A 103 6.79 15.95 7.08
N SER A 104 7.72 15.00 7.07
CA SER A 104 9.12 15.23 7.43
C SER A 104 9.79 16.23 6.50
N ARG A 105 9.53 16.16 5.18
CA ARG A 105 10.02 17.16 4.22
C ARG A 105 9.45 18.56 4.50
N ARG A 106 8.15 18.68 4.81
CA ARG A 106 7.55 19.98 5.18
C ARG A 106 8.18 20.57 6.44
N LYS A 107 8.50 19.72 7.43
CA LYS A 107 9.14 20.17 8.69
C LYS A 107 10.58 20.65 8.46
N LEU A 108 11.35 19.96 7.62
CA LEU A 108 12.72 20.38 7.30
C LEU A 108 12.74 21.72 6.56
N VAL A 109 11.88 21.90 5.55
CA VAL A 109 11.78 23.16 4.82
C VAL A 109 11.38 24.31 5.75
N HIS A 110 10.44 24.09 6.68
CA HIS A 110 10.04 25.13 7.62
C HIS A 110 11.17 25.50 8.59
N TYR A 111 11.92 24.50 9.09
CA TYR A 111 13.07 24.71 9.97
C TYR A 111 14.20 25.48 9.26
N GLU A 112 14.45 25.17 7.98
CA GLU A 112 15.44 25.87 7.15
C GLU A 112 15.05 27.35 6.92
N ILE A 113 13.77 27.64 6.70
CA ILE A 113 13.27 29.03 6.57
C ILE A 113 13.39 29.80 7.89
N ASP A 114 13.01 29.17 9.02
CA ASP A 114 13.08 29.83 10.34
C ASP A 114 14.55 30.14 10.72
N ASP A 115 15.50 29.24 10.45
CA ASP A 115 16.92 29.46 10.73
C ASP A 115 17.52 30.59 9.86
N ASP A 116 17.12 30.70 8.59
CA ASP A 116 17.55 31.78 7.70
C ASP A 116 17.03 33.16 8.16
N GLU A 117 15.78 33.22 8.62
CA GLU A 117 15.19 34.46 9.15
C GLU A 117 15.90 34.91 10.44
N ILE A 118 16.15 33.98 11.37
CA ILE A 118 16.85 34.26 12.64
C ILE A 118 18.30 34.71 12.37
N MET A 119 19.01 34.06 11.44
CA MET A 119 20.39 34.44 11.09
C MET A 119 20.46 35.84 10.46
N SER A 120 19.46 36.21 9.66
CA SER A 120 19.37 37.54 9.07
C SER A 120 19.18 38.62 10.14
N ASP A 121 18.27 38.39 11.10
CA ASP A 121 17.98 39.36 12.17
C ASP A 121 19.19 39.58 13.08
N TYR A 122 19.92 38.50 13.42
CA TYR A 122 21.17 38.59 14.18
C TYR A 122 22.23 39.44 13.47
N LYS A 123 22.41 39.24 12.16
CA LYS A 123 23.36 40.04 11.36
C LYS A 123 23.02 41.52 11.35
N LEU A 124 21.73 41.87 11.24
CA LEU A 124 21.28 43.26 11.28
C LEU A 124 21.61 43.92 12.62
N ILE A 125 21.28 43.26 13.73
CA ILE A 125 21.55 43.78 15.08
C ILE A 125 23.07 43.93 15.33
N SER A 126 23.87 42.97 14.86
CA SER A 126 25.33 43.04 15.01
C SER A 126 25.94 44.21 14.25
N ASN A 127 25.50 44.47 13.02
CA ASN A 127 26.00 45.58 12.21
C ASN A 127 25.63 46.94 12.80
N VAL A 128 24.41 47.08 13.34
CA VAL A 128 23.98 48.32 14.01
C VAL A 128 24.84 48.61 15.25
N ASN A 129 25.09 47.58 16.07
CA ASN A 129 25.93 47.75 17.26
C ASN A 129 27.38 48.12 16.91
N ASP A 130 27.94 47.59 15.81
CA ASP A 130 29.29 47.96 15.37
C ASP A 130 29.36 49.39 14.83
N GLU A 131 28.32 49.89 14.14
CA GLU A 131 28.25 51.30 13.71
C GLU A 131 28.17 52.27 14.89
N ASP A 132 27.37 51.95 15.91
CA ASP A 132 27.24 52.77 17.13
C ASP A 132 28.51 52.80 17.97
N ASN A 133 29.33 51.75 17.92
CA ASN A 133 30.57 51.63 18.70
C ASN A 133 31.79 52.23 17.97
N CYS A 134 31.61 52.71 16.73
CA CYS A 134 32.65 53.30 15.90
C CYS A 134 32.63 54.85 15.89
N ILE A 135 31.70 55.47 16.63
CA ILE A 135 31.59 56.92 16.90
C ILE A 135 32.12 57.24 18.30
#